data_AF-A0A952TH00-F1
#
_entry.id   AF-A0A952TH00-F1
#
_cell.length_a   1.000
_cell.length_b   1.000
_cell.length_c   1.000
_cell.angle_alpha   90.00
_cell.angle_beta   90.00
_cell.angle_gamma   90.00
#
_symmetry.space_group_name_H-M   'P 1'
#
loop_
_entity.id
_entity.type
_entity.pdbx_description
1 polymer ?
#
loop_
_entity_poly.entity_id
_entity_poly.type
_entity_poly.pdbx_seq_one_letter_code
_entity_poly.pdbx_strand_id
1 'polypeptide(L)'
;MGITDDLEKLYAAEEFLVEGHWEDQRRLNMIPGGKSGLRYLREHGLIPQSVVPMPDERDRILSEWLRDHPRKGLPAPWVAEKWRDNDWAVAQICGRDGRLSAEQVRAIRKLANDYSAEDIFSRIGAKNVDQVKRVLEGKTYSRVE
;
A
#
# COMPACT_ATOMS: atom_id res chain seq x y z
N MET A 1 -12.35 34.82 3.16
CA MET A 1 -11.11 34.04 3.28
C MET A 1 -9.98 35.07 3.36
N GLY A 2 -9.41 35.27 4.55
CA GLY A 2 -8.44 36.34 4.78
C GLY A 2 -7.11 35.98 4.15
N ILE A 3 -6.60 36.82 3.25
CA ILE A 3 -5.25 36.71 2.72
C ILE A 3 -4.33 37.12 3.86
N THR A 4 -3.50 36.19 4.34
CA THR A 4 -2.52 36.42 5.41
C THR A 4 -1.13 36.44 4.78
N ASP A 5 -0.39 37.53 4.99
CA ASP A 5 1.00 37.64 4.52
C ASP A 5 1.99 36.93 5.45
N ASP A 6 1.47 36.35 6.54
CA ASP A 6 2.19 35.59 7.55
C ASP A 6 2.23 34.10 7.16
N LEU A 7 3.43 33.63 6.79
CA LEU A 7 3.68 32.28 6.30
C LEU A 7 3.32 31.19 7.33
N GLU A 8 3.56 31.41 8.61
CA GLU A 8 3.22 30.43 9.66
C GLU A 8 1.70 30.31 9.82
N LYS A 9 0.97 31.43 9.72
CA LYS A 9 -0.51 31.39 9.73
C LYS A 9 -1.08 30.69 8.50
N LEU A 10 -0.43 30.85 7.35
CA LEU A 10 -0.81 30.19 6.11
C LEU A 10 -0.64 28.67 6.25
N TYR A 11 0.49 28.21 6.80
CA TYR A 11 0.72 26.80 7.09
C TYR A 11 -0.25 26.21 8.12
N ALA A 12 -0.54 26.93 9.20
CA ALA A 12 -1.49 26.47 10.20
C ALA A 12 -2.91 26.31 9.63
N ALA A 13 -3.31 27.21 8.72
CA ALA A 13 -4.61 27.13 8.05
C ALA A 13 -4.66 25.94 7.07
N GLU A 14 -3.59 25.68 6.32
CA GLU A 14 -3.49 24.53 5.42
C GLU A 14 -3.49 23.20 6.19
N GLU A 15 -2.73 23.13 7.28
CA GLU A 15 -2.66 21.98 8.18
C GLU A 15 -4.04 21.65 8.76
N PHE A 16 -4.76 22.66 9.28
CA PHE A 16 -6.13 22.50 9.79
C PHE A 16 -7.11 21.96 8.73
N LEU A 17 -6.99 22.43 7.48
CA LEU A 17 -7.85 21.96 6.39
C LEU A 17 -7.55 20.52 5.97
N VAL A 18 -6.30 20.07 6.08
CA VAL A 18 -5.90 18.72 5.66
C VAL A 18 -6.10 17.69 6.78
N GLU A 19 -5.87 18.06 8.05
CA GLU A 19 -6.00 17.18 9.21
C GLU A 19 -7.42 16.58 9.33
N GLY A 20 -8.46 17.38 9.08
CA GLY A 20 -9.85 16.92 9.06
C GLY A 20 -10.23 15.98 7.91
N HIS A 21 -9.31 15.72 6.97
CA HIS A 21 -9.54 14.90 5.78
C HIS A 21 -8.51 13.77 5.63
N TRP A 22 -7.69 13.51 6.64
CA TRP A 22 -6.65 12.48 6.61
C TRP A 22 -7.22 11.07 6.39
N GLU A 23 -8.39 10.80 6.96
CA GLU A 23 -9.10 9.50 6.85
C GLU A 23 -10.07 9.45 5.65
N ASP A 24 -10.20 10.52 4.85
CA ASP A 24 -11.11 10.52 3.70
C ASP A 24 -10.49 9.75 2.53
N GLN A 25 -11.04 8.55 2.29
CA GLN A 25 -10.64 7.63 1.21
C GLN A 25 -10.72 8.23 -0.20
N ARG A 26 -11.34 9.41 -0.37
CA ARG A 26 -11.49 10.10 -1.66
C ARG A 26 -10.33 11.06 -1.98
N ARG A 27 -9.44 11.36 -1.04
CA ARG A 27 -8.29 12.26 -1.28
C ARG A 27 -7.01 11.46 -1.45
N LEU A 28 -6.83 10.99 -2.68
CA LEU A 28 -5.57 10.44 -3.18
C LEU A 28 -4.45 11.50 -3.07
N ASN A 29 -3.39 11.16 -2.34
CA ASN A 29 -2.03 11.70 -2.46
C ASN A 29 -1.75 13.15 -2.01
N MET A 30 -2.51 13.74 -1.08
CA MET A 30 -2.12 15.05 -0.51
C MET A 30 -1.29 14.88 0.76
N ILE A 31 -0.09 15.47 0.78
CA ILE A 31 0.73 15.62 1.99
C ILE A 31 0.40 17.01 2.57
N PRO A 32 0.07 17.14 3.87
CA PRO A 32 -0.25 18.42 4.49
C PRO A 32 0.90 19.40 4.32
N GLY A 33 0.57 20.68 4.23
CA GLY A 33 1.56 21.75 4.35
C GLY A 33 2.17 21.84 5.76
N GLY A 34 3.03 22.83 5.96
CA GLY A 34 3.52 23.14 7.32
C GLY A 34 4.38 22.05 7.99
N LYS A 35 4.24 21.94 9.32
CA LYS A 35 5.11 21.11 10.19
C LYS A 35 4.77 19.62 10.12
N SER A 36 3.49 19.26 10.07
CA SER A 36 3.06 17.86 9.86
C SER A 36 3.52 17.31 8.52
N GLY A 37 3.47 18.10 7.43
CA GLY A 37 4.03 17.72 6.13
C GLY A 37 5.51 17.41 6.18
N LEU A 38 6.30 18.29 6.78
CA LEU A 38 7.73 18.09 6.95
C LEU A 38 8.05 16.87 7.83
N ARG A 39 7.26 16.64 8.88
CA ARG A 39 7.37 15.43 9.72
C ARG A 39 7.09 14.17 8.90
N TYR A 40 6.01 14.16 8.13
CA TYR A 40 5.65 13.05 7.24
C TYR A 40 6.78 12.74 6.25
N LEU A 41 7.32 13.77 5.59
CA LEU A 41 8.41 13.61 4.64
C LEU A 41 9.68 13.05 5.30
N ARG A 42 9.99 13.43 6.54
CA ARG A 42 11.15 12.91 7.29
C ARG A 42 10.96 11.46 7.74
N GLU A 43 9.79 11.13 8.28
CA GLU A 43 9.47 9.76 8.73
C GLU A 43 9.55 8.75 7.59
N HIS A 44 9.26 9.20 6.37
CA HIS A 44 9.29 8.37 5.16
C HIS A 44 10.59 8.49 4.36
N GLY A 45 11.60 9.19 4.88
CA GLY A 45 12.93 9.31 4.24
C GLY A 45 12.95 10.11 2.93
N LEU A 46 11.97 10.99 2.74
CA LEU A 46 11.84 11.87 1.57
C LEU A 46 12.73 13.12 1.72
N ILE A 47 12.99 13.58 2.95
CA ILE A 47 13.83 14.75 3.24
C ILE A 47 14.75 14.47 4.44
N PRO A 48 16.01 14.94 4.44
CA PRO A 48 16.90 14.85 5.61
C PRO A 48 16.34 15.59 6.82
N GLN A 49 16.58 15.07 8.03
CA GLN A 49 16.09 15.70 9.28
C GLN A 49 16.65 17.12 9.51
N SER A 50 17.82 17.43 8.95
CA SER A 50 18.50 18.72 9.11
C SER A 50 18.01 19.82 8.17
N VAL A 51 17.16 19.51 7.19
CA VAL A 51 16.75 20.47 6.15
C VAL A 51 15.30 20.92 6.39
N VAL A 52 15.08 22.23 6.38
CA VAL A 52 13.75 22.85 6.30
C VAL A 52 13.67 23.53 4.93
N PRO A 53 13.07 22.88 3.92
CA PRO A 53 12.96 23.44 2.58
C PRO A 53 11.98 24.61 2.54
N MET A 54 12.27 25.60 1.70
CA MET A 54 11.30 26.62 1.33
C MET A 54 10.11 25.96 0.61
N PRO A 55 8.90 26.56 0.65
CA PRO A 55 7.71 25.96 0.02
C PRO A 55 7.94 25.55 -1.44
N ASP A 56 8.55 26.40 -2.25
CA ASP A 56 8.84 26.11 -3.67
C ASP A 56 9.87 24.99 -3.87
N GLU A 57 10.71 24.72 -2.87
CA GLU A 57 11.74 23.68 -2.96
C GLU A 57 11.19 22.29 -2.61
N ARG A 58 10.06 22.20 -1.91
CA ARG A 58 9.45 20.92 -1.52
C ARG A 58 9.05 20.11 -2.73
N ASP A 59 8.39 20.75 -3.70
CA ASP A 59 7.92 20.09 -4.91
C ASP A 59 9.09 19.60 -5.77
N ARG A 60 10.18 20.38 -5.81
CA ARG A 60 11.42 19.99 -6.49
C ARG A 60 12.04 18.77 -5.81
N ILE A 61 12.20 18.78 -4.49
CA ILE A 61 12.77 17.65 -3.73
C ILE A 61 11.92 16.39 -3.87
N LEU A 62 10.60 16.53 -3.80
CA LEU A 62 9.67 15.42 -3.98
C LEU A 62 9.77 14.82 -5.39
N SER A 63 9.84 15.69 -6.40
CA SER A 63 9.96 15.29 -7.81
C SER A 63 11.30 14.59 -8.10
N GLU A 64 12.40 15.11 -7.54
CA GLU A 64 13.74 14.51 -7.65
C GLU A 64 13.78 13.16 -6.94
N TRP A 65 13.24 13.05 -5.72
CA TRP A 65 13.20 11.79 -5.00
C TRP A 65 12.37 10.72 -5.72
N LEU A 66 11.21 11.09 -6.29
CA LEU A 66 10.38 10.18 -7.07
C LEU A 66 11.07 9.70 -8.36
N ARG A 67 11.85 10.58 -8.99
CA ARG A 67 12.67 10.24 -10.16
C ARG A 67 13.77 9.24 -9.80
N ASP A 68 14.40 9.42 -8.64
CA ASP A 68 15.49 8.55 -8.16
C ASP A 68 14.96 7.23 -7.56
N HIS A 69 13.69 7.19 -7.14
CA HIS A 69 13.05 6.03 -6.53
C HIS A 69 11.76 5.57 -7.24
N PRO A 70 11.81 5.25 -8.55
CA PRO A 70 10.62 4.98 -9.36
C PRO A 70 9.85 3.73 -8.90
N ARG A 71 10.52 2.81 -8.19
CA ARG A 71 9.92 1.57 -7.65
C ARG A 71 9.40 1.69 -6.22
N LYS A 72 9.79 2.74 -5.47
CA LYS A 72 9.31 2.91 -4.09
C LYS A 72 7.94 3.61 -4.07
N GLY A 73 7.64 4.44 -5.07
CA GLY A 73 6.43 5.25 -5.08
C GLY A 73 6.34 6.17 -3.85
N LEU A 74 5.23 6.91 -3.72
CA LEU A 74 4.93 7.51 -2.42
C LEU A 74 4.49 6.38 -1.48
N PRO A 75 5.08 6.27 -0.28
CA PRO A 75 4.56 5.33 0.71
C PRO A 75 3.11 5.73 1.00
N ALA A 76 2.20 4.78 0.82
CA ALA A 76 0.80 4.92 1.20
C ALA A 76 0.64 4.31 2.60
N PRO A 77 0.69 5.10 3.68
CA PRO A 77 0.78 4.57 5.05
C PRO A 77 -0.43 3.70 5.39
N TRP A 78 -1.61 4.10 4.90
CA TRP A 78 -2.85 3.35 5.05
C TRP A 78 -2.78 1.95 4.41
N VAL A 79 -2.02 1.77 3.33
CA VAL A 79 -1.83 0.44 2.71
C VAL A 79 -1.00 -0.46 3.62
N ALA A 80 0.05 0.08 4.24
CA ALA A 80 0.89 -0.69 5.17
C ALA A 80 0.11 -1.12 6.42
N GLU A 81 -0.74 -0.26 6.96
CA GLU A 81 -1.63 -0.58 8.08
C GLU A 81 -2.68 -1.61 7.69
N LYS A 82 -3.37 -1.41 6.56
CA LYS A 82 -4.33 -2.38 6.01
C LYS A 82 -3.69 -3.74 5.70
N TRP A 83 -2.41 -3.77 5.34
CA TRP A 83 -1.69 -5.04 5.10
C TRP A 83 -1.48 -5.88 6.38
N ARG A 84 -1.70 -5.31 7.57
CA ARG A 84 -1.72 -6.06 8.85
C ARG A 84 -3.04 -6.79 9.08
N ASP A 85 -4.13 -6.30 8.51
CA ASP A 85 -5.41 -6.99 8.49
C ASP A 85 -5.33 -8.18 7.51
N ASN A 86 -5.49 -9.39 8.04
CA ASN A 86 -5.32 -10.60 7.24
C ASN A 86 -6.44 -10.77 6.21
N ASP A 87 -7.68 -10.37 6.55
CA ASP A 87 -8.82 -10.49 5.64
C ASP A 87 -8.65 -9.56 4.45
N TRP A 88 -8.24 -8.32 4.73
CA TRP A 88 -7.95 -7.35 3.68
C TRP A 88 -6.77 -7.82 2.80
N ALA A 89 -5.69 -8.32 3.40
CA ALA A 89 -4.54 -8.82 2.65
C ALA A 89 -4.89 -10.04 1.80
N VAL A 90 -5.68 -10.99 2.32
CA VAL A 90 -6.15 -12.16 1.57
C VAL A 90 -7.01 -11.72 0.37
N ALA A 91 -7.92 -10.77 0.56
CA ALA A 91 -8.72 -10.23 -0.52
C ALA A 91 -7.85 -9.60 -1.63
N GLN A 92 -6.78 -8.86 -1.27
CA GLN A 92 -5.85 -8.30 -2.26
C GLN A 92 -5.00 -9.37 -2.96
N ILE A 93 -4.56 -10.41 -2.25
CA ILE A 93 -3.75 -11.50 -2.80
C ILE A 93 -4.57 -12.36 -3.78
N CYS A 94 -5.84 -12.63 -3.46
CA CYS A 94 -6.73 -13.51 -4.19
C CYS A 94 -7.62 -12.81 -5.24
N GLY A 95 -7.76 -11.48 -5.18
CA GLY A 95 -8.72 -10.73 -6.00
C GLY A 95 -8.27 -10.38 -7.43
N ARG A 96 -7.04 -10.72 -7.84
CA ARG A 96 -6.54 -10.41 -9.20
C ARG A 96 -6.79 -11.57 -10.18
N ASP A 97 -7.02 -11.21 -11.43
CA ASP A 97 -7.19 -12.19 -12.51
C ASP A 97 -5.99 -13.14 -12.64
N GLY A 98 -6.28 -14.41 -12.90
CA GLY A 98 -5.31 -15.50 -12.94
C GLY A 98 -4.76 -15.95 -11.58
N ARG A 99 -5.32 -15.47 -10.46
CA ARG A 99 -5.01 -15.97 -9.10
C ARG A 99 -6.14 -16.85 -8.56
N LEU A 100 -5.79 -17.66 -7.57
CA LEU A 100 -6.74 -18.52 -6.87
C LEU A 100 -7.48 -17.71 -5.82
N SER A 101 -8.78 -17.96 -5.69
CA SER A 101 -9.58 -17.45 -4.58
C SER A 101 -9.14 -18.09 -3.26
N ALA A 102 -9.46 -17.45 -2.13
CA ALA A 102 -9.15 -18.00 -0.81
C ALA A 102 -9.82 -19.37 -0.61
N GLU A 103 -11.04 -19.55 -1.13
CA GLU A 103 -11.76 -20.83 -1.10
C GLU A 103 -11.08 -21.90 -1.93
N GLN A 104 -10.60 -21.56 -3.14
CA GLN A 104 -9.84 -22.49 -3.97
C GLN A 104 -8.53 -22.92 -3.29
N VAL A 105 -7.81 -21.99 -2.64
CA VAL A 105 -6.58 -22.32 -1.89
C VAL A 105 -6.88 -23.27 -0.74
N ARG A 106 -7.95 -23.02 0.04
CA ARG A 106 -8.40 -23.94 1.11
C ARG A 106 -8.78 -25.31 0.57
N ALA A 107 -9.51 -25.34 -0.53
CA ALA A 107 -9.90 -26.58 -1.18
C ALA A 107 -8.68 -27.39 -1.66
N ILE A 108 -7.67 -26.73 -2.27
CA ILE A 108 -6.41 -27.37 -2.67
C ILE A 108 -5.75 -28.05 -1.47
N ARG A 109 -5.63 -27.33 -0.35
CA ARG A 109 -4.98 -27.86 0.86
C ARG A 109 -5.76 -28.99 1.51
N LYS A 110 -7.09 -28.92 1.48
CA LYS A 110 -7.93 -30.02 1.99
C LYS A 110 -7.80 -31.27 1.13
N LEU A 111 -7.77 -31.12 -0.19
CA LEU A 111 -7.65 -32.23 -1.14
C LEU A 111 -6.23 -32.81 -1.22
N ALA A 112 -5.22 -32.08 -0.73
CA ALA A 112 -3.82 -32.50 -0.73
C ALA A 112 -3.57 -33.84 -0.01
N ASN A 113 -4.44 -34.20 0.94
CA ASN A 113 -4.32 -35.44 1.69
C ASN A 113 -4.68 -36.68 0.85
N ASP A 114 -5.56 -36.52 -0.14
CA ASP A 114 -6.21 -37.63 -0.84
C ASP A 114 -5.89 -37.66 -2.35
N TYR A 115 -5.39 -36.55 -2.92
CA TYR A 115 -5.29 -36.37 -4.37
C TYR A 115 -3.95 -35.78 -4.82
N SER A 116 -3.53 -36.14 -6.03
CA SER A 116 -2.35 -35.57 -6.68
C SER A 116 -2.60 -34.13 -7.14
N ALA A 117 -1.52 -33.38 -7.41
CA ALA A 117 -1.64 -32.00 -7.89
C ALA A 117 -2.39 -31.91 -9.24
N GLU A 118 -2.23 -32.92 -10.09
CA GLU A 118 -2.88 -33.05 -11.39
C GLU A 118 -4.40 -33.30 -11.24
N ASP A 119 -4.80 -34.11 -10.26
CA ASP A 119 -6.22 -34.38 -9.94
C ASP A 119 -6.89 -33.14 -9.34
N ILE A 120 -6.19 -32.45 -8.44
CA ILE A 120 -6.67 -31.22 -7.80
C ILE A 120 -6.83 -30.12 -8.86
N PHE A 121 -5.88 -29.97 -9.77
CA PHE A 121 -5.94 -29.02 -10.87
C PHE A 121 -7.21 -29.20 -11.72
N SER A 122 -7.51 -30.45 -12.08
CA SER A 122 -8.71 -30.80 -12.87
C SER A 122 -10.03 -30.48 -12.16
N ARG A 123 -10.03 -30.40 -10.82
CA ARG A 123 -11.23 -30.14 -10.00
C ARG A 123 -11.46 -28.68 -9.65
N ILE A 124 -10.38 -27.91 -9.46
CA ILE A 124 -10.45 -26.56 -8.86
C ILE A 124 -10.44 -25.44 -9.91
N GLY A 125 -10.07 -25.74 -11.16
CA GLY A 125 -10.00 -24.73 -12.22
C GLY A 125 -8.85 -23.76 -11.99
N ALA A 126 -7.72 -24.24 -11.47
CA ALA A 126 -6.50 -23.46 -11.36
C ALA A 126 -5.93 -23.12 -12.75
N LYS A 127 -5.02 -22.16 -12.83
CA LYS A 127 -4.41 -21.74 -14.10
C LYS A 127 -3.53 -22.82 -14.71
N ASN A 128 -2.78 -23.53 -13.88
CA ASN A 128 -1.93 -24.66 -14.26
C ASN A 128 -1.59 -25.53 -13.04
N VAL A 129 -1.07 -26.73 -13.29
CA VAL A 129 -0.66 -27.67 -12.23
C VAL A 129 0.43 -27.06 -11.33
N ASP A 130 1.34 -26.25 -11.89
CA ASP A 130 2.40 -25.60 -11.10
C ASP A 130 1.86 -24.61 -10.06
N GLN A 131 0.72 -23.97 -10.34
CA GLN A 131 0.05 -23.09 -9.39
C GLN A 131 -0.45 -23.89 -8.18
N VAL A 132 -0.98 -25.11 -8.42
CA VAL A 132 -1.40 -26.04 -7.36
C VAL A 132 -0.17 -26.52 -6.58
N LYS A 133 0.90 -26.97 -7.27
CA LYS A 133 2.15 -27.42 -6.62
C LYS A 133 2.73 -26.33 -5.70
N ARG A 134 2.77 -25.08 -6.15
CA ARG A 134 3.24 -23.94 -5.32
C ARG A 134 2.35 -23.63 -4.11
N VAL A 135 1.07 -23.97 -4.13
CA VAL A 135 0.18 -23.88 -2.96
C VAL A 135 0.49 -25.00 -1.98
N LEU A 136 0.65 -26.24 -2.47
CA LEU A 136 0.97 -27.42 -1.67
C LEU A 136 2.33 -27.32 -0.99
N GLU A 137 3.33 -26.77 -1.69
CA GLU A 137 4.67 -26.51 -1.17
C GLU A 137 4.73 -25.29 -0.21
N GLY A 138 3.63 -24.56 -0.02
CA GLY A 138 3.59 -23.37 0.84
C GLY A 138 4.36 -22.16 0.29
N LYS A 139 4.86 -22.20 -0.95
CA LYS A 139 5.60 -21.10 -1.60
C LYS A 139 4.72 -19.89 -1.92
N THR A 140 3.40 -20.08 -1.99
CA THR A 140 2.42 -19.05 -2.35
C THR A 140 1.20 -19.12 -1.44
N TYR A 141 0.48 -18.00 -1.33
CA TYR A 141 -0.74 -17.90 -0.52
C TYR A 141 -0.56 -18.28 0.95
N SER A 142 0.62 -18.00 1.53
CA SER A 142 0.96 -18.33 2.93
C SER A 142 0.04 -17.71 3.98
N ARG A 143 -0.69 -16.64 3.63
CA ARG A 143 -1.64 -15.93 4.50
C ARG A 143 -3.07 -16.47 4.47
N VAL A 144 -3.40 -17.28 3.48
CA VAL A 144 -4.62 -18.07 3.52
C VAL A 144 -4.32 -19.25 4.42
N GLU A 145 -5.21 -19.57 5.36
CA GLU A 145 -5.21 -20.82 6.15
C GLU A 145 -6.13 -21.85 5.49
#